data_AF-A0AA45RP21-F1
#
_entry.id   AF-A0AA45RP21-F1
#
_cell.length_a   1.000
_cell.length_b   1.000
_cell.length_c   1.000
_cell.angle_alpha   90.00
_cell.angle_beta   90.00
_cell.angle_gamma   90.00
#
_symmetry.space_group_name_H-M   'P 1'
#
loop_
_entity.id
_entity.type
_entity.pdbx_description
1 polymer ?
#
loop_
_entity_poly.entity_id
_entity_poly.type
_entity_poly.pdbx_seq_one_letter_code
_entity_poly.pdbx_strand_id
1 'polypeptide(L)'
;MCEKHDPLAAIIAAAMPQAAGALAPPRRAEQQVVKPVVVNVAQALGQAHASRRRRLWELGHACHCPLVGVGFPLGVLRKLVDKVTSGKVLADDYEVHVGAVTECGSRNRLSEALQKELERRYAAVLLRFRAARSTADVAALWRAAVANGDVAGAFWAGLTHPRCNAELEEQMCRDLHMVQHQAGACVRADINKFNATLAENARLAHELSKAQQRAAALLADKSADGERHAAQLMQLRAQSVGKDSMIDSLRAELEQLRESIPGLESRARLAERLTQMEERERGMRNQIAELKLDLAKARTAADPAPAPEETRQIVEHVMRMPLSLNDRAVLCVGGRSGNVATYRELIEREGAQFAHHDGGLEDNANRLDASLAAADLVICQTGCISHSAYWRVKDYCKRNGKRCVFIDNPSISSLARGLEQAGAE
;
A
#
# COMPACT_ATOMS: atom_id res chain seq x y z
N MET A 1 16.00 -15.28 -39.25
CA MET A 1 16.32 -14.06 -40.03
C MET A 1 16.31 -12.92 -39.02
N CYS A 2 17.49 -12.55 -38.50
CA CYS A 2 17.65 -11.47 -37.52
C CYS A 2 18.47 -10.37 -38.19
N GLU A 3 17.82 -9.29 -38.57
CA GLU A 3 18.48 -8.07 -39.00
C GLU A 3 19.17 -7.42 -37.80
N LYS A 4 20.49 -7.26 -37.90
CA LYS A 4 21.31 -6.56 -36.92
C LYS A 4 21.04 -5.06 -37.06
N HIS A 5 20.21 -4.52 -36.18
CA HIS A 5 20.08 -3.09 -35.96
C HIS A 5 21.36 -2.55 -35.29
N ASP A 6 21.95 -1.52 -35.90
CA ASP A 6 23.10 -0.79 -35.36
C ASP A 6 22.60 0.29 -34.37
N PRO A 7 22.85 0.16 -33.06
CA PRO A 7 22.27 1.03 -32.03
C PRO A 7 22.81 2.47 -32.05
N LEU A 8 23.88 2.76 -32.82
CA LEU A 8 24.44 4.11 -32.91
C LEU A 8 23.64 5.03 -33.87
N ALA A 9 23.01 4.47 -34.91
CA ALA A 9 22.27 5.25 -35.90
C ALA A 9 20.93 5.79 -35.37
N ALA A 10 20.31 5.11 -34.41
CA ALA A 10 19.02 5.49 -33.84
C ALA A 10 19.12 6.65 -32.81
N ILE A 11 20.27 6.81 -32.15
CA ILE A 11 20.44 7.79 -31.07
C ILE A 11 20.67 9.21 -31.63
N ILE A 12 21.25 9.34 -32.82
CA ILE A 12 21.51 10.65 -33.47
C ILE A 12 20.22 11.24 -34.06
N ALA A 13 19.29 10.40 -34.54
CA ALA A 13 18.04 10.86 -35.14
C ALA A 13 17.02 11.44 -34.13
N ALA A 14 17.14 11.13 -32.83
CA ALA A 14 16.14 11.46 -31.81
C ALA A 14 16.38 12.81 -31.08
N ALA A 15 17.46 13.54 -31.36
CA ALA A 15 17.92 14.66 -30.54
C ALA A 15 17.86 16.06 -31.19
N MET A 16 17.11 16.25 -32.29
CA MET A 16 16.98 17.57 -32.94
C MET A 16 15.59 18.18 -32.73
N PRO A 17 15.47 19.35 -32.09
CA PRO A 17 14.19 20.04 -31.94
C PRO A 17 13.72 20.65 -33.28
N GLN A 18 12.44 20.43 -33.61
CA GLN A 18 11.76 21.14 -34.69
C GLN A 18 11.50 22.59 -34.24
N ALA A 19 12.05 23.57 -34.95
CA ALA A 19 11.85 24.98 -34.67
C ALA A 19 10.63 25.51 -35.45
N ALA A 20 9.57 25.92 -34.73
CA ALA A 20 8.44 26.67 -35.27
C ALA A 20 8.09 27.85 -34.35
N GLY A 21 8.21 29.09 -34.87
CA GLY A 21 7.60 30.36 -34.40
C GLY A 21 8.14 30.95 -33.07
N ALA A 22 8.28 32.26 -32.85
CA ALA A 22 7.97 33.48 -33.61
C ALA A 22 8.91 34.62 -33.13
N LEU A 23 9.12 35.61 -34.00
CA LEU A 23 10.09 36.71 -33.87
C LEU A 23 9.64 37.79 -32.87
N ALA A 24 10.56 38.25 -32.01
CA ALA A 24 10.48 39.56 -31.33
C ALA A 24 11.74 40.38 -31.69
N PRO A 25 11.66 41.72 -31.87
CA PRO A 25 12.77 42.49 -32.44
C PRO A 25 13.84 42.80 -31.38
N PRO A 26 15.14 42.82 -31.73
CA PRO A 26 16.19 43.15 -30.78
C PRO A 26 16.34 44.66 -30.61
N ARG A 27 16.58 45.09 -29.36
CA ARG A 27 17.02 46.45 -29.01
C ARG A 27 18.48 46.64 -29.46
N ARG A 28 18.77 47.81 -30.04
CA ARG A 28 20.11 48.24 -30.45
C ARG A 28 21.05 48.30 -29.25
N ALA A 29 22.15 47.54 -29.31
CA ALA A 29 23.33 47.74 -28.50
C ALA A 29 24.51 48.06 -29.44
N GLU A 30 25.23 49.13 -29.14
CA GLU A 30 26.34 49.66 -29.92
C GLU A 30 27.49 48.64 -29.98
N GLN A 31 27.86 48.23 -31.20
CA GLN A 31 29.00 47.35 -31.44
C GLN A 31 30.28 48.19 -31.56
N GLN A 32 31.15 48.08 -30.55
CA GLN A 32 32.57 48.44 -30.71
C GLN A 32 33.22 47.45 -31.69
N VAL A 33 33.56 47.97 -32.86
CA VAL A 33 34.31 47.24 -33.90
C VAL A 33 35.76 47.08 -33.46
N VAL A 34 36.09 45.95 -32.84
CA VAL A 34 37.49 45.52 -32.73
C VAL A 34 37.88 44.85 -34.04
N LYS A 35 38.67 45.55 -34.86
CA LYS A 35 39.25 44.99 -36.08
C LYS A 35 40.28 43.92 -35.71
N PRO A 36 40.15 42.65 -36.13
CA PRO A 36 41.23 41.70 -35.98
C PRO A 36 42.37 42.04 -36.95
N VAL A 37 43.60 41.97 -36.44
CA VAL A 37 44.83 42.13 -37.21
C VAL A 37 44.91 40.99 -38.22
N VAL A 38 44.64 41.29 -39.49
CA VAL A 38 44.88 40.39 -40.63
C VAL A 38 46.39 40.37 -40.89
N VAL A 39 47.05 39.28 -40.52
CA VAL A 39 48.40 39.00 -41.00
C VAL A 39 48.28 38.58 -42.47
N ASN A 40 48.86 39.41 -43.35
CA ASN A 40 48.99 39.28 -44.81
C ASN A 40 48.64 37.92 -45.44
N VAL A 41 47.43 37.82 -46.01
CA VAL A 41 46.99 36.74 -46.93
C VAL A 41 47.25 37.15 -48.38
N ALA A 42 48.50 37.51 -48.70
CA ALA A 42 48.87 37.98 -50.04
C ALA A 42 49.88 37.07 -50.76
N GLN A 43 50.17 35.88 -50.24
CA GLN A 43 51.17 34.96 -50.81
C GLN A 43 50.68 33.52 -51.03
N ALA A 44 49.38 33.34 -51.29
CA ALA A 44 48.80 32.02 -51.61
C ALA A 44 47.95 32.00 -52.90
N LEU A 45 48.12 32.99 -53.78
CA LEU A 45 47.49 32.97 -55.11
C LEU A 45 48.37 32.17 -56.07
N GLY A 46 48.03 30.89 -56.25
CA GLY A 46 48.54 30.08 -57.36
C GLY A 46 49.04 28.68 -57.01
N GLN A 47 48.34 27.91 -56.17
CA GLN A 47 48.52 26.45 -56.22
C GLN A 47 47.58 25.89 -57.28
N ALA A 48 48.15 25.49 -58.42
CA ALA A 48 47.44 24.72 -59.43
C ALA A 48 46.75 23.53 -58.76
N HIS A 49 45.42 23.50 -58.77
CA HIS A 49 44.66 22.36 -58.26
C HIS A 49 45.04 21.12 -59.08
N ALA A 50 45.93 20.30 -58.52
CA ALA A 50 46.27 19.03 -59.13
C ALA A 50 44.98 18.19 -59.24
N SER A 51 44.75 17.54 -60.38
CA SER A 51 43.57 16.69 -60.58
C SER A 51 43.52 15.46 -59.65
N ARG A 52 44.57 15.22 -58.86
CA ARG A 52 44.69 14.08 -57.95
C ARG A 52 44.26 14.45 -56.53
N ARG A 53 43.80 13.44 -55.79
CA ARG A 53 43.59 13.58 -54.34
C ARG A 53 44.92 13.84 -53.62
N ARG A 54 44.87 14.68 -52.58
CA ARG A 54 45.99 14.88 -51.66
C ARG A 54 46.21 13.64 -50.81
N ARG A 55 47.45 13.45 -50.35
CA ARG A 55 47.85 12.41 -49.39
C ARG A 55 47.81 12.97 -47.97
N LEU A 56 47.81 12.08 -46.97
CA LEU A 56 47.75 12.40 -45.55
C LEU A 56 48.84 13.40 -45.14
N TRP A 57 50.07 13.18 -45.60
CA TRP A 57 51.23 14.04 -45.35
C TRP A 57 51.29 15.31 -46.22
N GLU A 58 50.27 15.55 -47.05
CA GLU A 58 50.11 16.79 -47.83
C GLU A 58 49.04 17.72 -47.22
N LEU A 59 48.40 17.30 -46.13
CA LEU A 59 47.39 18.09 -45.41
C LEU A 59 48.05 19.03 -44.40
N GLY A 60 47.39 20.16 -44.08
CA GLY A 60 47.87 21.06 -43.04
C GLY A 60 47.89 20.40 -41.65
N HIS A 61 48.85 20.78 -40.81
CA HIS A 61 49.02 20.23 -39.46
C HIS A 61 47.77 20.30 -38.59
N ALA A 62 46.96 21.36 -38.75
CA ALA A 62 45.70 21.53 -38.03
C ALA A 62 44.68 20.39 -38.31
N CYS A 63 44.81 19.69 -39.44
CA CYS A 63 43.93 18.61 -39.83
C CYS A 63 44.29 17.25 -39.20
N HIS A 64 45.56 17.03 -38.83
CA HIS A 64 46.04 15.70 -38.46
C HIS A 64 45.45 15.19 -37.15
N CYS A 65 45.46 16.00 -36.10
CA CYS A 65 44.85 15.65 -34.80
C CYS A 65 43.36 15.28 -34.94
N PRO A 66 42.50 16.15 -35.51
CA PRO A 66 41.08 15.81 -35.63
C PRO A 66 40.83 14.64 -36.59
N LEU A 67 41.61 14.50 -37.67
CA LEU A 67 41.52 13.37 -38.59
C LEU A 67 41.90 12.06 -37.92
N VAL A 68 42.99 12.03 -37.13
CA VAL A 68 43.39 10.83 -36.40
C VAL A 68 42.35 10.47 -35.35
N GLY A 69 41.86 11.47 -34.60
CA GLY A 69 40.89 11.29 -33.52
C GLY A 69 39.53 10.76 -33.99
N VAL A 70 39.03 11.24 -35.13
CA VAL A 70 37.74 10.78 -35.68
C VAL A 70 37.88 9.63 -36.67
N GLY A 71 39.01 9.55 -37.37
CA GLY A 71 39.23 8.66 -38.50
C GLY A 71 39.65 7.25 -38.11
N PHE A 72 40.16 7.04 -36.89
CA PHE A 72 40.63 5.74 -36.41
C PHE A 72 40.07 5.39 -35.04
N PRO A 73 39.44 4.22 -34.89
CA PRO A 73 39.24 3.62 -33.59
C PRO A 73 40.58 3.38 -32.92
N LEU A 74 40.67 3.68 -31.63
CA LEU A 74 41.91 3.65 -30.86
C LEU A 74 42.62 2.29 -30.91
N GLY A 75 41.85 1.19 -30.82
CA GLY A 75 42.41 -0.17 -30.95
C GLY A 75 42.96 -0.50 -32.34
N VAL A 76 42.51 0.18 -33.39
CA VAL A 76 43.08 0.04 -34.74
C VAL A 76 44.33 0.90 -34.87
N LEU A 77 44.30 2.12 -34.35
CA LEU A 77 45.45 3.01 -34.33
C LEU A 77 46.64 2.37 -33.60
N ARG A 78 46.40 1.80 -32.42
CA ARG A 78 47.39 1.06 -31.63
C ARG A 78 48.02 -0.09 -32.43
N LYS A 79 47.21 -0.93 -33.07
CA LYS A 79 47.70 -2.04 -33.92
C LYS A 79 48.57 -1.56 -35.07
N LEU A 80 48.26 -0.41 -35.68
CA LEU A 80 49.06 0.15 -36.77
C LEU A 80 50.39 0.69 -36.25
N VAL A 81 50.39 1.39 -35.11
CA VAL A 81 51.60 1.88 -34.45
C VAL A 81 52.50 0.70 -34.05
N ASP A 82 51.96 -0.30 -33.34
CA ASP A 82 52.69 -1.49 -32.89
C ASP A 82 53.36 -2.25 -34.05
N LYS A 83 52.66 -2.36 -35.18
CA LYS A 83 53.18 -3.03 -36.37
C LYS A 83 54.38 -2.31 -36.96
N VAL A 84 54.41 -0.98 -36.91
CA VAL A 84 55.50 -0.18 -37.47
C VAL A 84 56.67 -0.08 -36.49
N THR A 85 56.40 -0.06 -35.19
CA THR A 85 57.42 0.04 -34.12
C THR A 85 57.93 -1.32 -33.63
N SER A 86 57.54 -2.42 -34.29
CA SER A 86 57.91 -3.80 -33.94
C SER A 86 57.53 -4.20 -32.50
N GLY A 87 56.37 -3.71 -32.02
CA GLY A 87 55.78 -4.10 -30.74
C GLY A 87 56.46 -3.54 -29.49
N LYS A 88 57.30 -2.50 -29.62
CA LYS A 88 58.08 -1.94 -28.50
C LYS A 88 57.40 -0.79 -27.74
N VAL A 89 56.16 -0.46 -28.04
CA VAL A 89 55.51 0.75 -27.53
C VAL A 89 54.55 0.41 -26.38
N LEU A 90 55.08 0.41 -25.15
CA LEU A 90 54.29 0.54 -23.93
C LEU A 90 53.90 2.02 -23.78
N ALA A 91 53.03 2.51 -24.67
CA ALA A 91 52.54 3.88 -24.64
C ALA A 91 51.05 3.92 -24.26
N ASP A 92 50.69 4.94 -23.50
CA ASP A 92 49.29 5.22 -23.19
C ASP A 92 48.53 5.67 -24.46
N ASP A 93 47.20 5.75 -24.37
CA ASP A 93 46.37 6.12 -25.53
C ASP A 93 46.67 7.53 -26.06
N TYR A 94 47.11 8.44 -25.19
CA TYR A 94 47.47 9.81 -25.55
C TYR A 94 48.78 9.85 -26.34
N GLU A 95 49.80 9.14 -25.88
CA GLU A 95 51.10 9.01 -26.54
C GLU A 95 50.98 8.32 -27.90
N VAL A 96 50.17 7.25 -28.01
CA VAL A 96 49.86 6.60 -29.29
C VAL A 96 49.21 7.60 -30.26
N HIS A 97 48.26 8.39 -29.77
CA HIS A 97 47.57 9.39 -30.59
C HIS A 97 48.51 10.51 -31.05
N VAL A 98 49.19 11.19 -30.14
CA VAL A 98 50.10 12.31 -30.44
C VAL A 98 51.27 11.87 -31.33
N GLY A 99 51.82 10.68 -31.06
CA GLY A 99 52.85 10.09 -31.92
C GLY A 99 52.34 9.89 -33.34
N ALA A 100 51.16 9.28 -33.52
CA ALA A 100 50.57 9.10 -34.84
C ALA A 100 50.25 10.43 -35.55
N VAL A 101 49.75 11.43 -34.82
CA VAL A 101 49.49 12.79 -35.35
C VAL A 101 50.77 13.44 -35.86
N THR A 102 51.86 13.33 -35.11
CA THR A 102 53.16 13.89 -35.47
C THR A 102 53.70 13.24 -36.75
N GLU A 103 53.62 11.91 -36.82
CA GLU A 103 54.05 11.13 -37.99
C GLU A 103 53.18 11.39 -39.23
N CYS A 104 51.96 11.92 -39.10
CA CYS A 104 51.15 12.31 -40.26
C CYS A 104 51.74 13.52 -41.02
N GLY A 105 52.61 14.33 -40.41
CA GLY A 105 53.19 15.53 -41.03
C GLY A 105 54.23 15.26 -42.12
N SER A 106 54.70 14.02 -42.27
CA SER A 106 55.68 13.64 -43.28
C SER A 106 55.37 12.26 -43.87
N ARG A 107 56.01 11.94 -45.00
CA ARG A 107 55.88 10.60 -45.58
C ARG A 107 56.82 9.63 -44.88
N ASN A 108 56.27 8.63 -44.21
CA ASN A 108 56.98 7.58 -43.50
C ASN A 108 56.15 6.28 -43.49
N ARG A 109 56.69 5.22 -42.87
CA ARG A 109 56.02 3.91 -42.82
C ARG A 109 54.67 3.96 -42.09
N LEU A 110 54.56 4.77 -41.05
CA LEU A 110 53.32 4.89 -40.28
C LEU A 110 52.27 5.70 -41.06
N SER A 111 52.62 6.85 -41.63
CA SER A 111 51.70 7.67 -42.41
C SER A 111 51.21 6.98 -43.69
N GLU A 112 52.03 6.12 -44.32
CA GLU A 112 51.59 5.24 -45.40
C GLU A 112 50.61 4.15 -44.93
N ALA A 113 50.84 3.55 -43.76
CA ALA A 113 49.94 2.57 -43.17
C ALA A 113 48.59 3.21 -42.78
N LEU A 114 48.62 4.41 -42.19
CA LEU A 114 47.44 5.20 -41.85
C LEU A 114 46.66 5.62 -43.09
N GLN A 115 47.33 6.13 -44.13
CA GLN A 115 46.72 6.41 -45.43
C GLN A 115 45.99 5.17 -45.96
N LYS A 116 46.67 4.02 -46.00
CA LYS A 116 46.09 2.78 -46.53
C LYS A 116 44.84 2.36 -45.75
N GLU A 117 44.86 2.52 -44.43
CA GLU A 117 43.70 2.23 -43.59
C GLU A 117 42.54 3.21 -43.86
N LEU A 118 42.80 4.51 -44.00
CA LEU A 118 41.77 5.51 -44.34
C LEU A 118 41.14 5.22 -45.71
N GLU A 119 41.96 4.91 -46.72
CA GLU A 119 41.48 4.55 -48.06
C GLU A 119 40.61 3.28 -48.01
N ARG A 120 41.05 2.25 -47.29
CA ARG A 120 40.31 0.98 -47.14
C ARG A 120 38.99 1.18 -46.42
N ARG A 121 39.02 1.85 -45.27
CA ARG A 121 37.87 2.01 -44.37
C ARG A 121 36.79 2.90 -44.97
N TYR A 122 37.19 3.98 -45.66
CA TYR A 122 36.28 4.99 -46.16
C TYR A 122 36.08 4.93 -47.68
N ALA A 123 36.38 3.79 -48.31
CA ALA A 123 36.27 3.59 -49.76
C ALA A 123 34.90 3.99 -50.33
N ALA A 124 33.80 3.61 -49.66
CA ALA A 124 32.44 3.97 -50.10
C ALA A 124 32.19 5.49 -50.06
N VAL A 125 32.67 6.18 -49.02
CA VAL A 125 32.53 7.64 -48.90
C VAL A 125 33.40 8.36 -49.92
N LEU A 126 34.61 7.85 -50.17
CA LEU A 126 35.50 8.35 -51.22
C LEU A 126 34.88 8.26 -52.61
N LEU A 127 34.19 7.16 -52.92
CA LEU A 127 33.44 7.00 -54.16
C LEU A 127 32.33 8.04 -54.31
N ARG A 128 31.59 8.33 -53.23
CA ARG A 128 30.55 9.37 -53.22
C ARG A 128 31.14 10.76 -53.50
N PHE A 129 32.24 11.12 -52.83
CA PHE A 129 32.89 12.42 -53.02
C PHE A 129 33.51 12.60 -54.41
N ARG A 130 33.90 11.51 -55.10
CA ARG A 130 34.46 11.56 -56.46
C ARG A 130 33.53 12.21 -57.50
N ALA A 131 32.21 12.22 -57.25
CA ALA A 131 31.24 12.85 -58.13
C ALA A 131 31.29 14.39 -58.07
N ALA A 132 31.79 14.98 -56.98
CA ALA A 132 31.89 16.42 -56.80
C ALA A 132 32.82 17.05 -57.86
N ARG A 133 32.38 18.15 -58.47
CA ARG A 133 33.12 18.87 -59.52
C ARG A 133 33.60 20.24 -59.06
N SER A 134 32.98 20.80 -58.03
CA SER A 134 33.30 22.11 -57.47
C SER A 134 33.64 22.03 -55.97
N THR A 135 34.25 23.09 -55.43
CA THR A 135 34.44 23.26 -53.97
C THR A 135 33.09 23.29 -53.25
N ALA A 136 32.07 23.92 -53.85
CA ALA A 136 30.73 23.99 -53.31
C ALA A 136 30.07 22.60 -53.18
N ASP A 137 30.29 21.70 -54.14
CA ASP A 137 29.78 20.33 -54.10
C ASP A 137 30.40 19.55 -52.91
N VAL A 138 31.72 19.70 -52.70
CA VAL A 138 32.42 19.06 -51.57
C VAL A 138 31.88 19.62 -50.24
N ALA A 139 31.69 20.94 -50.15
CA ALA A 139 31.12 21.58 -48.98
C ALA A 139 29.67 21.13 -48.70
N ALA A 140 28.86 20.91 -49.73
CA ALA A 140 27.52 20.36 -49.60
C ALA A 140 27.54 18.92 -49.05
N LEU A 141 28.41 18.06 -49.60
CA LEU A 141 28.58 16.69 -49.11
C LEU A 141 29.10 16.64 -47.67
N TRP A 142 30.00 17.56 -47.29
CA TRP A 142 30.47 17.71 -45.91
C TRP A 142 29.32 18.10 -44.97
N ARG A 143 28.58 19.17 -45.27
CA ARG A 143 27.45 19.62 -44.44
C ARG A 143 26.39 18.54 -44.27
N ALA A 144 26.08 17.80 -45.33
CA ALA A 144 25.15 16.67 -45.26
C ALA A 144 25.68 15.55 -44.34
N ALA A 145 26.98 15.25 -44.39
CA ALA A 145 27.59 14.26 -43.51
C ALA A 145 27.60 14.69 -42.04
N VAL A 146 27.86 15.98 -41.75
CA VAL A 146 27.77 16.53 -40.40
C VAL A 146 26.34 16.42 -39.85
N ALA A 147 25.34 16.78 -40.65
CA ALA A 147 23.94 16.66 -40.26
C ALA A 147 23.50 15.21 -39.95
N ASN A 148 24.08 14.24 -40.66
CA ASN A 148 23.78 12.81 -40.47
C ASN A 148 24.68 12.12 -39.44
N GLY A 149 25.69 12.79 -38.88
CA GLY A 149 26.67 12.19 -37.96
C GLY A 149 27.77 11.34 -38.61
N ASP A 150 27.81 11.22 -39.93
CA ASP A 150 28.77 10.42 -40.69
C ASP A 150 30.09 11.16 -40.98
N VAL A 151 30.67 11.77 -39.94
CA VAL A 151 31.74 12.77 -40.11
C VAL A 151 33.11 12.19 -40.48
N ALA A 152 33.45 10.99 -39.99
CA ALA A 152 34.82 10.46 -40.09
C ALA A 152 35.30 10.26 -41.54
N GLY A 153 34.52 9.53 -42.33
CA GLY A 153 34.84 9.26 -43.73
C GLY A 153 34.69 10.50 -44.61
N ALA A 154 33.69 11.35 -44.31
CA ALA A 154 33.46 12.59 -45.05
C ALA A 154 34.58 13.60 -44.84
N PHE A 155 35.15 13.66 -43.63
CA PHE A 155 36.28 14.51 -43.31
C PHE A 155 37.51 14.11 -44.13
N TRP A 156 37.87 12.82 -44.12
CA TRP A 156 38.97 12.30 -44.95
C TRP A 156 38.74 12.55 -46.45
N ALA A 157 37.54 12.25 -46.94
CA ALA A 157 37.19 12.38 -48.35
C ALA A 157 37.23 13.84 -48.82
N GLY A 158 36.69 14.76 -48.02
CA GLY A 158 36.70 16.19 -48.32
C GLY A 158 38.09 16.80 -48.23
N LEU A 159 38.86 16.56 -47.16
CA LEU A 159 40.22 17.09 -47.01
C LEU A 159 41.14 16.68 -48.17
N THR A 160 41.03 15.43 -48.62
CA THR A 160 41.87 14.94 -49.72
C THR A 160 41.34 15.27 -51.11
N HIS A 161 40.15 15.84 -51.24
CA HIS A 161 39.52 16.06 -52.54
C HIS A 161 40.29 17.12 -53.37
N PRO A 162 40.45 16.96 -54.71
CA PRO A 162 41.12 17.95 -55.57
C PRO A 162 40.51 19.36 -55.54
N ARG A 163 39.21 19.43 -55.20
CA ARG A 163 38.42 20.68 -55.11
C ARG A 163 38.35 21.26 -53.70
N CYS A 164 39.01 20.65 -52.73
CA CYS A 164 39.16 21.23 -51.40
C CYS A 164 40.22 22.34 -51.46
N ASN A 165 39.80 23.58 -51.20
CA ASN A 165 40.69 24.72 -51.07
C ASN A 165 41.00 24.98 -49.59
N ALA A 166 41.91 25.91 -49.30
CA ALA A 166 42.32 26.23 -47.95
C ALA A 166 41.14 26.70 -47.06
N GLU A 167 40.22 27.48 -47.61
CA GLU A 167 39.04 27.99 -46.88
C GLU A 167 38.10 26.84 -46.46
N LEU A 168 37.81 25.90 -47.37
CA LEU A 168 36.98 24.74 -47.05
C LEU A 168 37.69 23.80 -46.07
N GLU A 169 39.00 23.59 -46.22
CA GLU A 169 39.80 22.81 -45.26
C GLU A 169 39.70 23.38 -43.85
N GLU A 170 39.88 24.70 -43.70
CA GLU A 170 39.76 25.38 -42.42
C GLU A 170 38.34 25.26 -41.85
N GLN A 171 37.32 25.47 -42.68
CA GLN A 171 35.93 25.32 -42.28
C GLN A 171 35.63 23.91 -41.77
N MET A 172 36.04 22.87 -42.51
CA MET A 172 35.85 21.48 -42.10
C MET A 172 36.52 21.17 -40.76
N CYS A 173 37.72 21.70 -40.52
CA CYS A 173 38.42 21.55 -39.25
C CYS A 173 37.67 22.24 -38.09
N ARG A 174 37.16 23.45 -38.31
CA ARG A 174 36.34 24.19 -37.32
C ARG A 174 35.05 23.46 -37.00
N ASP A 175 34.36 22.96 -38.02
CA ASP A 175 33.12 22.18 -37.86
C ASP A 175 33.39 20.90 -37.06
N LEU A 176 34.43 20.14 -37.41
CA LEU A 176 34.78 18.91 -36.72
C LEU A 176 35.19 19.15 -35.27
N HIS A 177 35.90 20.24 -34.99
CA HIS A 177 36.20 20.65 -33.61
C HIS A 177 34.93 20.83 -32.77
N MET A 178 33.91 21.51 -33.32
CA MET A 178 32.63 21.69 -32.63
C MET A 178 31.87 20.37 -32.45
N VAL A 179 31.89 19.49 -33.46
CA VAL A 179 31.29 18.15 -33.36
C VAL A 179 31.94 17.34 -32.24
N GLN A 180 33.28 17.37 -32.12
CA GLN A 180 34.00 16.67 -31.05
C GLN A 180 33.66 17.25 -29.67
N HIS A 181 33.51 18.57 -29.53
CA HIS A 181 33.07 19.20 -28.29
C HIS A 181 31.66 18.75 -27.88
N GLN A 182 30.72 18.70 -28.83
CA GLN A 182 29.35 18.26 -28.59
C GLN A 182 29.29 16.77 -28.22
N ALA A 183 30.01 15.91 -28.95
CA ALA A 183 30.11 14.50 -28.63
C ALA A 183 30.65 14.28 -27.21
N GLY A 184 31.70 15.00 -26.82
CA GLY A 184 32.22 14.96 -25.46
C GLY A 184 31.21 15.44 -24.40
N ALA A 185 30.42 16.47 -24.70
CA ALA A 185 29.36 16.93 -23.79
C ALA A 185 28.23 15.90 -23.62
N CYS A 186 27.81 15.26 -24.71
CA CYS A 186 26.82 14.18 -24.68
C CYS A 186 27.31 13.00 -23.84
N VAL A 187 28.53 12.51 -24.10
CA VAL A 187 29.13 11.41 -23.33
C VAL A 187 29.19 11.74 -21.84
N ARG A 188 29.56 12.97 -21.45
CA ARG A 188 29.54 13.39 -20.05
C ARG A 188 28.12 13.37 -19.45
N ALA A 189 27.12 13.86 -20.19
CA ALA A 189 25.74 13.82 -19.73
C ALA A 189 25.23 12.37 -19.57
N ASP A 190 25.62 11.48 -20.48
CA ASP A 190 25.25 10.07 -20.44
C ASP A 190 25.94 9.33 -19.28
N ILE A 191 27.23 9.59 -19.05
CA ILE A 191 27.96 9.06 -17.87
C ILE A 191 27.28 9.51 -16.57
N ASN A 192 26.87 10.79 -16.48
CA ASN A 192 26.18 11.29 -15.30
C ASN A 192 24.83 10.61 -15.08
N LYS A 193 24.02 10.44 -16.14
CA LYS A 193 22.75 9.71 -16.07
C LYS A 193 22.95 8.24 -15.70
N PHE A 194 23.94 7.60 -16.28
CA PHE A 194 24.29 6.20 -16.00
C PHE A 194 24.69 6.03 -14.53
N ASN A 195 25.58 6.88 -14.02
CA ASN A 195 26.00 6.84 -12.62
C ASN A 195 24.85 7.12 -11.65
N ALA A 196 23.97 8.08 -11.96
CA ALA A 196 22.78 8.35 -11.15
C ALA A 196 21.85 7.12 -11.11
N THR A 197 21.66 6.45 -12.26
CA THR A 197 20.84 5.24 -12.35
C THR A 197 21.47 4.08 -11.58
N LEU A 198 22.79 3.93 -11.62
CA LEU A 198 23.51 2.93 -10.81
C LEU A 198 23.34 3.19 -9.31
N ALA A 199 23.47 4.44 -8.87
CA ALA A 199 23.29 4.81 -7.48
C ALA A 199 21.85 4.53 -7.00
N GLU A 200 20.85 4.85 -7.83
CA GLU A 200 19.46 4.55 -7.54
C GLU A 200 19.20 3.04 -7.44
N ASN A 201 19.71 2.25 -8.38
CA ASN A 201 19.60 0.80 -8.34
C ASN A 201 20.22 0.21 -7.07
N ALA A 202 21.38 0.70 -6.64
CA ALA A 202 22.02 0.27 -5.39
C ALA A 202 21.16 0.61 -4.17
N ARG A 203 20.55 1.80 -4.15
CA ARG A 203 19.63 2.20 -3.09
C ARG A 203 18.39 1.30 -3.03
N LEU A 204 17.73 1.09 -4.17
CA LEU A 204 16.54 0.25 -4.26
C LEU A 204 16.84 -1.20 -3.86
N ALA A 205 17.99 -1.74 -4.27
CA ALA A 205 18.42 -3.08 -3.85
C ALA A 205 18.57 -3.19 -2.32
N HIS A 206 19.13 -2.15 -1.69
CA HIS A 206 19.27 -2.11 -0.22
C HIS A 206 17.91 -2.00 0.48
N GLU A 207 17.02 -1.14 -0.01
CA GLU A 207 15.67 -0.99 0.54
C GLU A 207 14.83 -2.27 0.39
N LEU A 208 14.93 -2.92 -0.78
CA LEU A 208 14.27 -4.20 -1.04
C LEU A 208 14.77 -5.29 -0.07
N SER A 209 16.08 -5.39 0.12
CA SER A 209 16.67 -6.33 1.08
C SER A 209 16.15 -6.10 2.50
N LYS A 210 16.10 -4.85 2.97
CA LYS A 210 15.52 -4.50 4.28
C LYS A 210 14.03 -4.81 4.38
N ALA A 211 13.26 -4.57 3.31
CA ALA A 211 11.84 -4.90 3.28
C ALA A 211 11.62 -6.42 3.34
N GLN A 212 12.40 -7.19 2.59
CA GLN A 212 12.37 -8.65 2.60
C GLN A 212 12.75 -9.22 3.97
N GLN A 213 13.78 -8.69 4.62
CA GLN A 213 14.16 -9.09 5.98
C GLN A 213 13.04 -8.84 7.00
N ARG A 214 12.39 -7.66 6.95
CA ARG A 214 11.25 -7.35 7.82
C ARG A 214 10.05 -8.27 7.57
N ALA A 215 9.74 -8.55 6.30
CA ALA A 215 8.66 -9.46 5.94
C ALA A 215 8.95 -10.89 6.40
N ALA A 216 10.18 -11.37 6.22
CA ALA A 216 10.60 -12.69 6.69
C ALA A 216 10.52 -12.82 8.22
N ALA A 217 10.96 -11.79 8.96
CA ALA A 217 10.87 -11.77 10.43
C ALA A 217 9.41 -11.80 10.90
N LEU A 218 8.53 -11.02 10.27
CA LEU A 218 7.09 -11.04 10.61
C LEU A 218 6.45 -12.39 10.30
N LEU A 219 6.80 -13.01 9.17
CA LEU A 219 6.30 -14.35 8.82
C LEU A 219 6.76 -15.40 9.83
N ALA A 220 8.01 -15.34 10.29
CA ALA A 220 8.54 -16.25 11.30
C ALA A 220 7.82 -16.08 12.64
N ASP A 221 7.61 -14.84 13.10
CA ASP A 221 6.87 -14.53 14.33
C ASP A 221 5.42 -15.05 14.26
N LYS A 222 4.74 -14.82 13.14
CA LYS A 222 3.37 -15.33 12.93
C LYS A 222 3.29 -16.84 12.83
N SER A 223 4.29 -17.50 12.26
CA SER A 223 4.38 -18.96 12.28
C SER A 223 4.51 -19.48 13.70
N ALA A 224 5.38 -18.88 14.52
CA ALA A 224 5.59 -19.27 15.91
C ALA A 224 4.33 -19.01 16.78
N ASP A 225 3.63 -17.89 16.59
CA ASP A 225 2.32 -17.64 17.21
C ASP A 225 1.31 -18.72 16.81
N GLY A 226 1.23 -19.05 15.52
CA GLY A 226 0.34 -20.08 14.99
C GLY A 226 0.58 -21.45 15.62
N GLU A 227 1.85 -21.86 15.74
CA GLU A 227 2.24 -23.10 16.40
C GLU A 227 1.88 -23.12 17.89
N ARG A 228 2.12 -22.01 18.60
CA ARG A 228 1.73 -21.87 20.02
C ARG A 228 0.22 -21.99 20.22
N HIS A 229 -0.56 -21.31 19.40
CA HIS A 229 -2.02 -21.39 19.46
C HIS A 229 -2.54 -22.78 19.08
N ALA A 230 -1.94 -23.42 18.07
CA ALA A 230 -2.29 -24.79 17.70
C ALA A 230 -2.03 -25.77 18.86
N ALA A 231 -0.89 -25.64 19.55
CA ALA A 231 -0.57 -26.44 20.72
C ALA A 231 -1.56 -26.20 21.89
N GLN A 232 -1.90 -24.94 22.17
CA GLN A 232 -2.90 -24.59 23.20
C GLN A 232 -4.29 -25.17 22.87
N LEU A 233 -4.74 -25.07 21.62
CA LEU A 233 -6.01 -25.64 21.17
C LEU A 233 -6.01 -27.17 21.33
N MET A 234 -4.90 -27.83 21.01
CA MET A 234 -4.76 -29.28 21.21
C MET A 234 -4.85 -29.65 22.69
N GLN A 235 -4.17 -28.90 23.57
CA GLN A 235 -4.21 -29.12 25.02
C GLN A 235 -5.61 -28.91 25.60
N LEU A 236 -6.30 -27.83 25.22
CA LEU A 236 -7.66 -27.55 25.66
C LEU A 236 -8.65 -28.61 25.18
N ARG A 237 -8.50 -29.10 23.94
CA ARG A 237 -9.30 -30.22 23.43
C ARG A 237 -9.07 -31.49 24.25
N ALA A 238 -7.82 -31.82 24.56
CA ALA A 238 -7.50 -32.98 25.39
C ALA A 238 -8.10 -32.86 26.82
N GLN A 239 -8.04 -31.66 27.41
CA GLN A 239 -8.68 -31.40 28.71
C GLN A 239 -10.20 -31.52 28.67
N SER A 240 -10.86 -31.03 27.62
CA SER A 240 -12.31 -31.18 27.45
C SER A 240 -12.69 -32.65 27.36
N VAL A 241 -12.02 -33.41 26.49
CA VAL A 241 -12.26 -34.85 26.34
C VAL A 241 -12.04 -35.60 27.65
N GLY A 242 -11.00 -35.24 28.41
CA GLY A 242 -10.74 -35.82 29.73
C GLY A 242 -11.84 -35.51 30.75
N LYS A 243 -12.36 -34.28 30.76
CA LYS A 243 -13.50 -33.88 31.62
C LYS A 243 -14.79 -34.59 31.21
N ASP A 244 -15.08 -34.67 29.91
CA ASP A 244 -16.27 -35.37 29.40
C ASP A 244 -16.23 -36.85 29.78
N SER A 245 -15.07 -37.50 29.63
CA SER A 245 -14.86 -38.89 30.05
C SER A 245 -15.05 -39.08 31.56
N MET A 246 -14.57 -38.14 32.38
CA MET A 246 -14.77 -38.17 33.83
C MET A 246 -16.24 -37.99 34.21
N ILE A 247 -16.95 -37.07 33.54
CA ILE A 247 -18.38 -36.85 33.73
C ILE A 247 -19.16 -38.13 33.41
N ASP A 248 -18.82 -38.80 32.31
CA ASP A 248 -19.47 -40.05 31.93
C ASP A 248 -19.19 -41.19 32.91
N SER A 249 -17.96 -41.30 33.44
CA SER A 249 -17.62 -42.26 34.51
C SER A 249 -18.42 -42.00 35.78
N LEU A 250 -18.46 -40.75 36.25
CA LEU A 250 -19.20 -40.37 37.46
C LEU A 250 -20.70 -40.59 37.29
N ARG A 251 -21.26 -40.35 36.10
CA ARG A 251 -22.66 -40.67 35.78
C ARG A 251 -22.92 -42.17 35.87
N ALA A 252 -22.03 -43.00 35.35
CA ALA A 252 -22.15 -44.45 35.44
C ALA A 252 -22.04 -44.95 36.89
N GLU A 253 -21.10 -44.43 37.67
CA GLU A 253 -20.95 -44.75 39.11
C GLU A 253 -22.18 -44.33 39.93
N LEU A 254 -22.75 -43.15 39.66
CA LEU A 254 -23.98 -42.69 40.31
C LEU A 254 -25.15 -43.61 40.00
N GLU A 255 -25.27 -44.07 38.76
CA GLU A 255 -26.34 -44.99 38.37
C GLU A 255 -26.17 -46.36 39.04
N GLN A 256 -24.94 -46.89 39.05
CA GLN A 256 -24.64 -48.13 39.75
C GLN A 256 -24.94 -48.05 41.26
N LEU A 257 -24.60 -46.93 41.91
CA LEU A 257 -24.92 -46.72 43.33
C LEU A 257 -26.43 -46.64 43.57
N ARG A 258 -27.20 -45.99 42.68
CA ARG A 258 -28.66 -45.95 42.75
C ARG A 258 -29.27 -47.34 42.64
N GLU A 259 -28.79 -48.17 41.71
CA GLU A 259 -29.22 -49.55 41.56
C GLU A 259 -28.86 -50.42 42.78
N SER A 260 -27.70 -50.16 43.40
CA SER A 260 -27.23 -50.90 44.58
C SER A 260 -28.07 -50.71 45.85
N ILE A 261 -28.96 -49.69 45.88
CA ILE A 261 -29.85 -49.42 47.01
C ILE A 261 -31.31 -49.58 46.56
N PRO A 262 -31.85 -50.81 46.56
CA PRO A 262 -33.23 -51.08 46.17
C PRO A 262 -34.21 -50.27 47.02
N GLY A 263 -35.13 -49.56 46.36
CA GLY A 263 -36.16 -48.77 47.01
C GLY A 263 -35.68 -47.45 47.63
N LEU A 264 -34.46 -46.97 47.36
CA LEU A 264 -33.97 -45.66 47.83
C LEU A 264 -34.96 -44.54 47.51
N GLU A 265 -35.42 -44.45 46.27
CA GLU A 265 -36.42 -43.44 45.88
C GLU A 265 -37.73 -43.57 46.66
N SER A 266 -38.20 -44.80 46.85
CA SER A 266 -39.44 -45.06 47.60
C SER A 266 -39.30 -44.67 49.07
N ARG A 267 -38.12 -44.92 49.67
CA ARG A 267 -37.79 -44.52 51.05
C ARG A 267 -37.64 -43.01 51.17
N ALA A 268 -37.02 -42.35 50.20
CA ALA A 268 -36.90 -40.89 50.16
C ALA A 268 -38.28 -40.22 50.04
N ARG A 269 -39.14 -40.69 49.13
CA ARG A 269 -40.53 -40.20 48.99
C ARG A 269 -41.34 -40.46 50.26
N LEU A 270 -41.16 -41.62 50.91
CA LEU A 270 -41.85 -41.93 52.16
C LEU A 270 -41.39 -41.00 53.29
N ALA A 271 -40.10 -40.74 53.41
CA ALA A 271 -39.55 -39.81 54.39
C ALA A 271 -40.09 -38.38 54.18
N GLU A 272 -40.15 -37.91 52.95
CA GLU A 272 -40.73 -36.60 52.61
C GLU A 272 -42.24 -36.53 52.91
N ARG A 273 -42.96 -37.64 52.68
CA ARG A 273 -44.39 -37.70 53.02
C ARG A 273 -44.62 -37.71 54.53
N LEU A 274 -43.73 -38.36 55.29
CA LEU A 274 -43.77 -38.36 56.76
C LEU A 274 -43.52 -36.96 57.31
N THR A 275 -42.50 -36.24 56.82
CA THR A 275 -42.24 -34.86 57.26
C THR A 275 -43.41 -33.93 56.96
N GLN A 276 -44.03 -34.05 55.77
CA GLN A 276 -45.25 -33.30 55.44
C GLN A 276 -46.42 -33.64 56.37
N MET A 277 -46.59 -34.91 56.76
CA MET A 277 -47.63 -35.33 57.70
C MET A 277 -47.36 -34.81 59.11
N GLU A 278 -46.12 -34.85 59.57
CA GLU A 278 -45.70 -34.31 60.88
C GLU A 278 -45.92 -32.80 60.97
N GLU A 279 -45.61 -32.06 59.90
CA GLU A 279 -45.89 -30.63 59.82
C GLU A 279 -47.39 -30.33 59.89
N ARG A 280 -48.21 -31.10 59.17
CA ARG A 280 -49.67 -30.99 59.23
C ARG A 280 -50.20 -31.34 60.61
N GLU A 281 -49.70 -32.39 61.24
CA GLU A 281 -50.09 -32.78 62.60
C GLU A 281 -49.75 -31.68 63.60
N ARG A 282 -48.55 -31.11 63.50
CA ARG A 282 -48.13 -29.96 64.32
C ARG A 282 -49.04 -28.75 64.08
N GLY A 283 -49.39 -28.47 62.83
CA GLY A 283 -50.36 -27.43 62.47
C GLY A 283 -51.73 -27.64 63.11
N MET A 284 -52.29 -28.86 63.00
CA MET A 284 -53.59 -29.19 63.62
C MET A 284 -53.54 -29.15 65.15
N ARG A 285 -52.45 -29.62 65.77
CA ARG A 285 -52.27 -29.52 67.23
C ARG A 285 -52.25 -28.07 67.69
N ASN A 286 -51.58 -27.19 66.95
CA ASN A 286 -51.58 -25.76 67.24
C ASN A 286 -52.99 -25.16 67.10
N GLN A 287 -53.73 -25.50 66.06
CA GLN A 287 -55.12 -25.07 65.88
C GLN A 287 -56.04 -25.56 67.02
N ILE A 288 -55.88 -26.81 67.46
CA ILE A 288 -56.66 -27.35 68.60
C ILE A 288 -56.30 -26.61 69.88
N ALA A 289 -55.02 -26.31 70.12
CA ALA A 289 -54.60 -25.53 71.28
C ALA A 289 -55.17 -24.11 71.26
N GLU A 290 -55.14 -23.46 70.10
CA GLU A 290 -55.72 -22.14 69.87
C GLU A 290 -57.24 -22.13 70.09
N LEU A 291 -57.97 -23.05 69.45
CA LEU A 291 -59.42 -23.19 69.63
C LEU A 291 -59.81 -23.52 71.07
N LYS A 292 -59.03 -24.35 71.79
CA LYS A 292 -59.28 -24.60 73.22
C LYS A 292 -59.09 -23.35 74.06
N LEU A 293 -58.09 -22.53 73.74
CA LEU A 293 -57.82 -21.28 74.42
C LEU A 293 -58.91 -20.25 74.12
N ASP A 294 -59.41 -20.20 72.89
CA ASP A 294 -60.53 -19.35 72.50
C ASP A 294 -61.87 -19.81 73.09
N LEU A 295 -62.11 -21.11 73.19
CA LEU A 295 -63.29 -21.67 73.84
C LEU A 295 -63.23 -21.44 75.36
N ALA A 296 -62.04 -21.47 75.97
CA ALA A 296 -61.84 -21.07 77.36
C ALA A 296 -62.14 -19.58 77.57
N LYS A 297 -61.65 -18.70 76.68
CA LYS A 297 -61.97 -17.27 76.67
C LYS A 297 -63.48 -17.01 76.48
N ALA A 298 -64.12 -17.73 75.56
CA ALA A 298 -65.56 -17.61 75.29
C ALA A 298 -66.41 -18.13 76.46
N ARG A 299 -65.95 -19.16 77.18
CA ARG A 299 -66.59 -19.63 78.43
C ARG A 299 -66.44 -18.63 79.58
N THR A 300 -65.33 -17.89 79.66
CA THR A 300 -65.17 -16.80 80.63
C THR A 300 -65.89 -15.51 80.23
N ALA A 301 -66.33 -15.38 78.98
CA ALA A 301 -67.03 -14.21 78.45
C ALA A 301 -68.57 -14.35 78.44
N ALA A 302 -69.13 -15.40 79.04
CA ALA A 302 -70.57 -15.62 79.15
C ALA A 302 -71.16 -14.93 80.40
N ASP A 303 -71.09 -13.59 80.43
CA ASP A 303 -71.96 -12.65 81.16
C ASP A 303 -71.97 -11.32 80.35
N PRO A 304 -73.06 -10.53 80.33
CA PRO A 304 -73.42 -9.75 79.14
C PRO A 304 -72.82 -8.33 79.03
N ALA A 305 -72.31 -8.02 77.81
CA ALA A 305 -72.22 -6.74 77.07
C ALA A 305 -71.29 -5.60 77.59
N PRO A 306 -70.87 -4.60 76.76
CA PRO A 306 -71.03 -4.39 75.30
C PRO A 306 -69.71 -4.15 74.51
N ALA A 307 -69.80 -4.13 73.18
CA ALA A 307 -68.79 -3.63 72.21
C ALA A 307 -68.63 -2.09 72.31
N PRO A 308 -67.56 -1.40 71.82
CA PRO A 308 -66.79 -1.60 70.56
C PRO A 308 -65.25 -1.59 70.80
N GLU A 309 -64.30 -1.72 69.86
CA GLU A 309 -64.14 -1.05 68.58
C GLU A 309 -62.90 -1.67 67.87
N GLU A 310 -63.01 -1.92 66.57
CA GLU A 310 -61.95 -2.49 65.73
C GLU A 310 -60.88 -1.45 65.39
N THR A 311 -59.61 -1.83 65.47
CA THR A 311 -58.54 -1.14 64.73
C THR A 311 -57.40 -2.10 64.42
N ARG A 312 -57.48 -2.77 63.26
CA ARG A 312 -56.29 -3.20 62.53
C ARG A 312 -56.42 -2.70 61.11
N GLN A 313 -55.65 -1.64 60.86
CA GLN A 313 -55.50 -0.98 59.58
C GLN A 313 -54.98 -1.97 58.53
N ILE A 314 -55.86 -2.33 57.61
CA ILE A 314 -55.48 -2.64 56.24
C ILE A 314 -55.13 -1.30 55.61
N VAL A 315 -53.87 -1.12 55.20
CA VAL A 315 -53.50 -0.02 54.29
C VAL A 315 -53.15 -0.64 52.95
N GLU A 316 -54.21 -1.02 52.22
CA GLU A 316 -54.21 -0.96 50.77
C GLU A 316 -54.04 0.51 50.40
N HIS A 317 -52.88 0.89 49.88
CA HIS A 317 -52.74 2.15 49.16
C HIS A 317 -52.72 1.85 47.66
N VAL A 318 -53.93 1.65 47.14
CA VAL A 318 -54.22 1.73 45.71
C VAL A 318 -54.15 3.21 45.34
N MET A 319 -52.97 3.66 44.92
CA MET A 319 -52.85 4.81 44.02
C MET A 319 -52.89 4.26 42.59
N ARG A 320 -54.10 4.16 42.03
CA ARG A 320 -54.31 3.98 40.59
C ARG A 320 -53.81 5.24 39.88
N MET A 321 -52.71 5.12 39.16
CA MET A 321 -52.43 5.97 37.99
C MET A 321 -53.07 5.31 36.76
N PRO A 322 -53.63 6.08 35.81
CA PRO A 322 -54.34 5.51 34.67
C PRO A 322 -53.34 5.11 33.59
N LEU A 323 -52.81 3.90 33.68
CA LEU A 323 -52.07 3.25 32.59
C LEU A 323 -52.48 1.77 32.54
N SER A 324 -53.63 1.47 31.97
CA SER A 324 -53.99 0.07 31.68
C SER A 324 -53.10 -0.43 30.54
N LEU A 325 -51.99 -1.08 30.88
CA LEU A 325 -51.19 -1.89 29.97
C LEU A 325 -51.74 -3.33 29.88
N ASN A 326 -53.05 -3.50 30.06
CA ASN A 326 -53.72 -4.80 30.13
C ASN A 326 -53.34 -5.65 28.90
N ASP A 327 -52.76 -6.83 29.16
CA ASP A 327 -52.39 -7.87 28.20
C ASP A 327 -51.31 -7.51 27.15
N ARG A 328 -50.48 -6.47 27.38
CA ARG A 328 -49.36 -6.14 26.48
C ARG A 328 -48.04 -6.78 26.92
N ALA A 329 -47.26 -7.29 25.96
CA ALA A 329 -45.91 -7.77 26.19
C ALA A 329 -44.89 -6.61 26.10
N VAL A 330 -44.21 -6.30 27.20
CA VAL A 330 -43.19 -5.24 27.28
C VAL A 330 -41.80 -5.87 27.35
N LEU A 331 -40.94 -5.56 26.38
CA LEU A 331 -39.54 -5.97 26.38
C LEU A 331 -38.63 -4.83 26.83
N CYS A 332 -37.87 -5.06 27.90
CA CYS A 332 -36.76 -4.20 28.30
C CYS A 332 -35.44 -4.72 27.70
N VAL A 333 -34.81 -3.91 26.85
CA VAL A 333 -33.49 -4.19 26.27
C VAL A 333 -32.43 -3.35 26.97
N GLY A 334 -31.53 -4.03 27.66
CA GLY A 334 -30.50 -3.46 28.51
C GLY A 334 -30.99 -3.15 29.93
N GLY A 335 -30.04 -2.65 30.71
CA GLY A 335 -30.23 -2.21 32.09
C GLY A 335 -29.24 -2.84 33.05
N ARG A 336 -29.20 -2.33 34.28
CA ARG A 336 -28.37 -2.93 35.33
C ARG A 336 -29.07 -4.20 35.84
N SER A 337 -28.35 -5.31 35.88
CA SER A 337 -28.87 -6.63 36.30
C SER A 337 -29.59 -6.60 37.65
N GLY A 338 -29.14 -5.74 38.57
CA GLY A 338 -29.74 -5.54 39.89
C GLY A 338 -31.11 -4.85 39.91
N ASN A 339 -31.53 -4.22 38.81
CA ASN A 339 -32.81 -3.49 38.72
C ASN A 339 -33.89 -4.26 37.95
N VAL A 340 -33.55 -5.39 37.31
CA VAL A 340 -34.48 -6.15 36.46
C VAL A 340 -35.69 -6.67 37.25
N ALA A 341 -35.50 -7.09 38.50
CA ALA A 341 -36.58 -7.51 39.39
C ALA A 341 -37.57 -6.37 39.68
N THR A 342 -37.04 -5.17 39.97
CA THR A 342 -37.87 -3.99 40.23
C THR A 342 -38.58 -3.49 38.97
N TYR A 343 -37.97 -3.61 37.79
CA TYR A 343 -38.62 -3.28 36.52
C TYR A 343 -39.76 -4.25 36.20
N ARG A 344 -39.58 -5.54 36.48
CA ARG A 344 -40.63 -6.55 36.37
C ARG A 344 -41.82 -6.22 37.27
N GLU A 345 -41.56 -5.99 38.56
CA GLU A 345 -42.62 -5.65 39.54
C GLU A 345 -43.40 -4.41 39.11
N LEU A 346 -42.73 -3.38 38.59
CA LEU A 346 -43.39 -2.14 38.15
C LEU A 346 -44.27 -2.36 36.92
N ILE A 347 -43.83 -3.18 35.95
CA ILE A 347 -44.57 -3.44 34.71
C ILE A 347 -45.72 -4.44 34.91
N GLU A 348 -45.48 -5.50 35.70
CA GLU A 348 -46.50 -6.52 36.00
C GLU A 348 -47.58 -5.98 36.94
N ARG A 349 -47.26 -5.05 37.84
CA ARG A 349 -48.25 -4.36 38.69
C ARG A 349 -49.28 -3.58 37.86
N GLU A 350 -48.89 -3.07 36.69
CA GLU A 350 -49.79 -2.36 35.76
C GLU A 350 -50.47 -3.31 34.74
N GLY A 351 -50.34 -4.64 34.92
CA GLY A 351 -51.05 -5.66 34.14
C GLY A 351 -50.40 -6.10 32.83
N ALA A 352 -49.12 -5.74 32.59
CA ALA A 352 -48.36 -6.15 31.41
C ALA A 352 -47.45 -7.36 31.68
N GLN A 353 -47.12 -8.11 30.62
CA GLN A 353 -46.12 -9.18 30.68
C GLN A 353 -44.73 -8.61 30.47
N PHE A 354 -43.78 -8.94 31.34
CA PHE A 354 -42.41 -8.42 31.28
C PHE A 354 -41.43 -9.43 30.68
N ALA A 355 -40.68 -9.01 29.66
CA ALA A 355 -39.52 -9.71 29.13
C ALA A 355 -38.26 -8.84 29.24
N HIS A 356 -37.09 -9.46 29.42
CA HIS A 356 -35.81 -8.77 29.51
C HIS A 356 -34.76 -9.40 28.59
N HIS A 357 -33.97 -8.56 27.93
CA HIS A 357 -32.76 -8.95 27.21
C HIS A 357 -31.64 -7.99 27.57
N ASP A 358 -30.45 -8.50 27.81
CA ASP A 358 -29.27 -7.72 28.22
C ASP A 358 -28.66 -6.77 27.15
N GLY A 359 -29.21 -6.71 25.93
CA GLY A 359 -28.64 -5.92 24.83
C GLY A 359 -27.34 -6.47 24.23
N GLY A 360 -27.10 -7.78 24.34
CA GLY A 360 -25.99 -8.49 23.67
C GLY A 360 -24.65 -8.36 24.37
N LEU A 361 -24.66 -8.30 25.71
CA LEU A 361 -23.45 -8.35 26.54
C LEU A 361 -23.05 -9.81 26.84
N GLU A 362 -24.02 -10.71 26.99
CA GLU A 362 -23.86 -12.15 27.23
C GLU A 362 -24.83 -13.02 26.39
N ASP A 363 -25.99 -12.52 25.93
CA ASP A 363 -26.97 -13.28 25.12
C ASP A 363 -26.73 -13.24 23.60
N ASN A 364 -27.02 -14.37 22.93
CA ASN A 364 -26.90 -14.56 21.47
C ASN A 364 -27.80 -13.61 20.66
N ALA A 365 -27.26 -12.96 19.63
CA ALA A 365 -27.96 -11.98 18.79
C ALA A 365 -29.31 -12.45 18.18
N ASN A 366 -29.48 -13.74 17.93
CA ASN A 366 -30.72 -14.31 17.38
C ASN A 366 -31.87 -14.35 18.41
N ARG A 367 -31.58 -14.33 19.71
CA ARG A 367 -32.61 -14.25 20.76
C ARG A 367 -33.24 -12.86 20.83
N LEU A 368 -32.49 -11.82 20.50
CA LEU A 368 -32.98 -10.44 20.53
C LEU A 368 -34.09 -10.22 19.50
N ASP A 369 -33.96 -10.76 18.28
CA ASP A 369 -34.98 -10.61 17.23
C ASP A 369 -36.28 -11.36 17.57
N ALA A 370 -36.18 -12.55 18.19
CA ALA A 370 -37.34 -13.30 18.66
C ALA A 370 -38.07 -12.58 19.80
N SER A 371 -37.33 -12.03 20.76
CA SER A 371 -37.90 -11.22 21.85
C SER A 371 -38.52 -9.92 21.33
N LEU A 372 -37.89 -9.26 20.35
CA LEU A 372 -38.44 -8.09 19.68
C LEU A 372 -39.73 -8.42 18.91
N ALA A 373 -39.83 -9.61 18.31
CA ALA A 373 -41.03 -10.07 17.62
C ALA A 373 -42.21 -10.35 18.57
N ALA A 374 -41.95 -10.84 19.78
CA ALA A 374 -42.97 -11.15 20.78
C ALA A 374 -43.48 -9.93 21.58
N ALA A 375 -42.79 -8.79 21.51
CA ALA A 375 -43.14 -7.58 22.28
C ALA A 375 -44.10 -6.64 21.53
N ASP A 376 -45.04 -6.05 22.26
CA ASP A 376 -45.92 -4.96 21.80
C ASP A 376 -45.29 -3.58 22.05
N LEU A 377 -44.44 -3.48 23.09
CA LEU A 377 -43.70 -2.29 23.48
C LEU A 377 -42.26 -2.66 23.79
N VAL A 378 -41.32 -1.89 23.25
CA VAL A 378 -39.88 -2.07 23.50
C VAL A 378 -39.32 -0.87 24.25
N ILE A 379 -38.70 -1.12 25.39
CA ILE A 379 -37.97 -0.11 26.17
C ILE A 379 -36.48 -0.37 25.99
N CYS A 380 -35.78 0.60 25.39
CA CYS A 380 -34.38 0.50 25.05
C CYS A 380 -33.56 1.43 25.97
N GLN A 381 -32.78 0.85 26.89
CA GLN A 381 -31.90 1.60 27.78
C GLN A 381 -30.54 1.84 27.11
N THR A 382 -30.37 2.99 26.47
CA THR A 382 -29.25 3.28 25.54
C THR A 382 -27.89 3.27 26.22
N GLY A 383 -27.82 3.57 27.53
CA GLY A 383 -26.61 3.54 28.33
C GLY A 383 -26.16 2.17 28.82
N CYS A 384 -26.92 1.09 28.54
CA CYS A 384 -26.65 -0.26 29.05
C CYS A 384 -26.75 -1.36 27.99
N ILE A 385 -26.48 -1.04 26.72
CA ILE A 385 -26.52 -1.99 25.60
C ILE A 385 -25.31 -1.80 24.67
N SER A 386 -25.00 -2.82 23.88
CA SER A 386 -23.98 -2.71 22.83
C SER A 386 -24.43 -1.77 21.69
N HIS A 387 -23.47 -1.14 21.00
CA HIS A 387 -23.75 -0.27 19.85
C HIS A 387 -24.55 -1.00 18.76
N SER A 388 -24.24 -2.28 18.54
CA SER A 388 -24.94 -3.14 17.58
C SER A 388 -26.39 -3.43 18.00
N ALA A 389 -26.65 -3.64 19.31
CA ALA A 389 -28.01 -3.87 19.81
C ALA A 389 -28.87 -2.59 19.73
N TYR A 390 -28.31 -1.42 20.01
CA TYR A 390 -29.01 -0.13 19.87
C TYR A 390 -29.57 0.06 18.45
N TRP A 391 -28.72 -0.09 17.42
CA TRP A 391 -29.14 0.08 16.03
C TRP A 391 -30.13 -1.00 15.60
N ARG A 392 -29.96 -2.23 16.07
CA ARG A 392 -30.87 -3.33 15.76
C ARG A 392 -32.27 -3.09 16.31
N VAL A 393 -32.41 -2.68 17.58
CA VAL A 393 -33.70 -2.33 18.18
C VAL A 393 -34.36 -1.17 17.44
N LYS A 394 -33.59 -0.12 17.15
CA LYS A 394 -34.09 1.08 16.46
C LYS A 394 -34.59 0.80 15.04
N ASP A 395 -33.82 0.03 14.27
CA ASP A 395 -34.17 -0.33 12.90
C ASP A 395 -35.34 -1.33 12.87
N TYR A 396 -35.37 -2.31 13.77
CA TYR A 396 -36.47 -3.27 13.88
C TYR A 396 -37.79 -2.60 14.25
N CYS A 397 -37.81 -1.73 15.26
CA CYS A 397 -39.04 -1.04 15.68
C CYS A 397 -39.54 -0.09 14.59
N LYS A 398 -38.63 0.61 13.89
CA LYS A 398 -38.98 1.50 12.77
C LYS A 398 -39.57 0.74 11.58
N ARG A 399 -39.02 -0.43 11.22
CA ARG A 399 -39.50 -1.24 10.08
C ARG A 399 -40.81 -1.95 10.35
N ASN A 400 -41.03 -2.41 11.58
CA ASN A 400 -42.21 -3.19 11.96
C ASN A 400 -43.31 -2.35 12.63
N GLY A 401 -43.12 -1.03 12.73
CA GLY A 401 -44.08 -0.13 13.36
C GLY A 401 -44.30 -0.38 14.86
N LYS A 402 -43.33 -1.02 15.54
CA LYS A 402 -43.44 -1.32 16.97
C LYS A 402 -43.13 -0.09 17.81
N ARG A 403 -43.90 0.10 18.88
CA ARG A 403 -43.69 1.21 19.82
C ARG A 403 -42.34 1.00 20.53
N CYS A 404 -41.47 2.00 20.47
CA CYS A 404 -40.18 1.96 21.13
C CYS A 404 -39.89 3.24 21.90
N VAL A 405 -39.43 3.08 23.14
CA VAL A 405 -39.02 4.19 24.02
C VAL A 405 -37.53 4.06 24.30
N PHE A 406 -36.78 5.13 24.07
CA PHE A 406 -35.35 5.18 24.34
C PHE A 406 -35.10 5.96 25.63
N ILE A 407 -34.43 5.32 26.58
CA ILE A 407 -34.14 5.89 27.91
C ILE A 407 -32.63 5.96 28.10
N ASP A 408 -32.11 7.16 28.31
CA ASP A 408 -30.66 7.38 28.42
C ASP A 408 -30.07 7.03 29.79
N ASN A 409 -30.84 7.18 30.87
CA ASN A 409 -30.39 6.87 32.23
C ASN A 409 -31.19 5.70 32.82
N PRO A 410 -30.56 4.54 33.12
CA PRO A 410 -31.21 3.32 33.62
C PRO A 410 -31.61 3.45 35.10
N SER A 411 -32.62 4.28 35.38
CA SER A 411 -33.19 4.49 36.72
C SER A 411 -34.67 4.12 36.76
N ILE A 412 -35.17 3.74 37.95
CA ILE A 412 -36.59 3.39 38.15
C ILE A 412 -37.50 4.58 37.78
N SER A 413 -37.09 5.80 38.15
CA SER A 413 -37.82 7.03 37.82
C SER A 413 -37.82 7.33 36.32
N SER A 414 -36.72 7.04 35.61
CA SER A 414 -36.65 7.16 34.15
C SER A 414 -37.58 6.16 33.45
N LEU A 415 -37.65 4.93 33.97
CA LEU A 415 -38.52 3.89 33.43
C LEU A 415 -40.00 4.24 33.63
N ALA A 416 -40.38 4.69 34.83
CA ALA A 416 -41.75 5.10 35.13
C ALA A 416 -42.21 6.24 34.19
N ARG A 417 -41.36 7.25 33.98
CA ARG A 417 -41.63 8.33 33.01
C ARG A 417 -41.71 7.85 31.56
N GLY A 418 -40.85 6.89 31.18
CA GLY A 418 -40.88 6.28 29.84
C GLY A 418 -42.17 5.48 29.58
N LEU A 419 -42.70 4.80 30.61
CA LEU A 419 -43.97 4.10 30.56
C LEU A 419 -45.17 5.07 30.51
N GLU A 420 -45.13 6.17 31.27
CA GLU A 420 -46.13 7.24 31.18
C GLU A 420 -46.21 7.85 29.77
N GLN A 421 -45.05 8.11 29.14
CA GLN A 421 -45.00 8.60 27.76
C GLN A 421 -45.48 7.57 26.74
N ALA A 422 -45.24 6.27 26.97
CA ALA A 422 -45.70 5.20 26.09
C ALA A 422 -47.18 4.85 26.23
N GLY A 423 -47.83 5.28 27.31
CA GLY A 423 -49.25 5.01 27.57
C GLY A 423 -50.19 6.18 27.30
N ALA A 424 -49.66 7.39 27.13
CA ALA A 424 -50.44 8.62 26.91
C ALA A 424 -50.83 8.88 25.43
N GLU A 425 -50.49 7.98 24.50
CA GLU A 425 -50.86 8.06 23.07
C GLU A 425 -51.46 6.76 22.54
#